data_AF-A0A6N8GY06-F1
#
_entry.id   AF-A0A6N8GY06-F1
#
_cell.length_a   1.000
_cell.length_b   1.000
_cell.length_c   1.000
_cell.angle_alpha   90.00
_cell.angle_beta   90.00
_cell.angle_gamma   90.00
#
_symmetry.space_group_name_H-M   'P 1'
#
loop_
_entity.id
_entity.type
_entity.pdbx_description
1 polymer ?
#
loop_
_entity_poly.entity_id
_entity_poly.type
_entity_poly.pdbx_seq_one_letter_code
_entity_poly.pdbx_strand_id
1 'polypeptide(L)'
;MLFKTSRMDFKDLYDDLHNLTPATGLNTILDVMEENNTVYAVEESEKGMTLTHYLSLRSRTLTPAEARTLLQPVMEGVALLHKSGLIHRGICPDNILLPIDGTARLTGYGTLALRTGGSELKSQLYPGYAAPEQYSAAEFSGRYTDVYALAAVCYKMVTGQTPVAAPQRKVRDSLESAHSLEAGVPTWFSQVLACALRLDPARRMQTVPELMSALTDPNVANAMFERGDNQISTRKIMAVSLVVIFILAVLLFWSLLGGRSDDKPTPISTPAENSEEGASSYEEIETIPDLVGKRYLTEIKDSDLYAGYRIVMTEQNSSEVAQGVVISQDPLAGTLKTEENQIIRLVVSKGPNLVEMPDILGFTQANAIKQLDERGIQYRMQVVENDGTFAEGCVAKTDVVAGTKFDAGKTIVNVFIAGERDDTLVASTASSEEETDSGDSQAE
;
A
#
# COMPACT_ATOMS: atom_id res chain seq x y z
N MET A 1 -7.44 -27.43 9.85
CA MET A 1 -6.74 -26.49 10.76
C MET A 1 -7.29 -25.08 10.65
N LEU A 2 -7.36 -24.48 9.45
CA LEU A 2 -7.91 -23.13 9.21
C LEU A 2 -9.20 -22.80 10.00
N PHE A 3 -10.23 -23.65 9.87
CA PHE A 3 -11.53 -23.41 10.52
C PHE A 3 -11.45 -23.33 12.06
N LYS A 4 -10.57 -24.12 12.68
CA LYS A 4 -10.41 -24.11 14.14
C LYS A 4 -9.73 -22.82 14.60
N THR A 5 -8.73 -22.35 13.85
CA THR A 5 -8.02 -21.10 14.12
C THR A 5 -8.95 -19.90 13.94
N SER A 6 -9.62 -19.77 12.79
CA SER A 6 -10.53 -18.64 12.54
C SER A 6 -11.71 -18.57 13.51
N ARG A 7 -12.19 -19.72 13.98
CA ARG A 7 -13.22 -19.78 15.04
C ARG A 7 -12.69 -19.26 16.37
N MET A 8 -11.45 -19.61 16.74
CA MET A 8 -10.83 -19.11 17.96
C MET A 8 -10.60 -17.60 17.88
N ASP A 9 -10.06 -17.11 16.76
CA ASP A 9 -9.83 -15.67 16.54
C ASP A 9 -11.13 -14.87 16.60
N PHE A 10 -12.22 -15.43 16.07
CA PHE A 10 -13.55 -14.83 16.16
C PHE A 10 -14.02 -14.76 17.62
N LYS A 11 -13.89 -15.86 18.37
CA LYS A 11 -14.28 -15.91 19.78
C LYS A 11 -13.49 -14.90 20.60
N ASP A 12 -12.17 -14.91 20.50
CA ASP A 12 -11.28 -14.04 21.26
C ASP A 12 -11.62 -12.56 20.99
N LEU A 13 -11.83 -12.19 19.72
CA LEU A 13 -12.27 -10.84 19.35
C LEU A 13 -13.60 -10.48 20.03
N TYR A 14 -14.59 -11.35 19.96
CA TYR A 14 -15.93 -11.05 20.46
C TYR A 14 -16.03 -11.10 21.98
N ASP A 15 -15.22 -11.91 22.66
CA ASP A 15 -15.06 -11.87 24.12
C ASP A 15 -14.44 -10.53 24.55
N ASP A 16 -13.39 -10.06 23.88
CA ASP A 16 -12.77 -8.77 24.16
C ASP A 16 -13.77 -7.61 23.94
N LEU A 17 -14.56 -7.68 22.88
CA LEU A 17 -15.62 -6.70 22.60
C LEU A 17 -16.76 -6.76 23.62
N HIS A 18 -17.15 -7.96 24.07
CA HIS A 18 -18.14 -8.14 25.13
C HIS A 18 -17.68 -7.54 26.46
N ASN A 19 -16.40 -7.70 26.81
CA ASN A 19 -15.83 -7.07 28.00
C ASN A 19 -15.67 -5.54 27.88
N LEU A 20 -15.51 -5.03 26.65
CA LEU A 20 -15.35 -3.60 26.38
C LEU A 20 -16.69 -2.86 26.32
N THR A 21 -17.75 -3.53 25.88
CA THR A 21 -19.08 -2.93 25.67
C THR A 21 -20.01 -3.16 26.87
N PRO A 22 -20.97 -2.27 27.15
CA PRO A 22 -21.36 -1.08 26.39
C PRO A 22 -20.35 0.05 26.47
N ALA A 23 -20.08 0.70 25.33
CA ALA A 23 -19.20 1.85 25.23
C ALA A 23 -19.77 2.86 24.22
N THR A 24 -19.57 4.15 24.47
CA THR A 24 -20.05 5.21 23.59
C THR A 24 -19.60 4.98 22.15
N GLY A 25 -20.55 5.02 21.23
CA GLY A 25 -20.31 4.90 19.79
C GLY A 25 -19.88 3.53 19.28
N LEU A 26 -19.95 2.48 20.10
CA LEU A 26 -19.77 1.09 19.70
C LEU A 26 -21.08 0.31 19.83
N ASN A 27 -21.33 -0.63 18.93
CA ASN A 27 -22.47 -1.53 19.06
C ASN A 27 -22.23 -2.52 20.20
N THR A 28 -23.26 -2.75 21.03
CA THR A 28 -23.11 -3.59 22.23
C THR A 28 -23.07 -5.06 21.86
N ILE A 29 -22.11 -5.81 22.42
CA ILE A 29 -22.10 -7.28 22.36
C ILE A 29 -22.82 -7.80 23.60
N LEU A 30 -23.94 -8.48 23.40
CA LEU A 30 -24.81 -8.97 24.47
C LEU A 30 -24.36 -10.32 25.01
N ASP A 31 -23.89 -11.21 24.13
CA ASP A 31 -23.48 -12.57 24.51
C ASP A 31 -22.52 -13.17 23.46
N VAL A 32 -21.68 -14.11 23.88
CA VAL A 32 -20.79 -14.90 23.03
C VAL A 32 -20.87 -16.35 23.47
N MET A 33 -21.30 -17.24 22.57
CA MET A 33 -21.57 -18.64 22.89
C MET A 33 -20.95 -19.61 21.89
N GLU A 34 -20.47 -20.73 22.42
CA GLU A 34 -19.95 -21.84 21.63
C GLU A 34 -20.96 -22.98 21.61
N GLU A 35 -21.50 -23.29 20.44
CA GLU A 35 -22.40 -24.42 20.25
C GLU A 35 -22.28 -24.98 18.83
N ASN A 36 -22.63 -26.26 18.62
CA ASN A 36 -22.60 -26.89 17.30
C ASN A 36 -21.24 -26.78 16.58
N ASN A 37 -20.14 -26.83 17.36
CA ASN A 37 -18.77 -26.69 16.85
C ASN A 37 -18.53 -25.35 16.10
N THR A 38 -19.29 -24.31 16.45
CA THR A 38 -19.11 -22.94 15.97
C THR A 38 -19.21 -21.95 17.13
N VAL A 39 -18.88 -20.68 16.88
CA VAL A 39 -19.07 -19.57 17.81
C VAL A 39 -20.16 -18.67 17.25
N TYR A 40 -21.03 -18.19 18.13
CA TYR A 40 -22.04 -17.18 17.84
C TYR A 40 -21.79 -15.97 18.73
N ALA A 41 -21.94 -14.78 18.16
CA ALA A 41 -22.00 -13.54 18.92
C ALA A 41 -23.39 -12.93 18.76
N VAL A 42 -23.97 -12.49 19.87
CA VAL A 42 -25.26 -11.80 19.91
C VAL A 42 -24.97 -10.33 20.09
N GLU A 43 -25.38 -9.53 19.12
CA GLU A 43 -25.21 -8.08 19.14
C GLU A 43 -26.53 -7.37 19.40
N GLU A 44 -26.47 -6.19 19.98
CA GLU A 44 -27.64 -5.32 20.09
C GLU A 44 -28.13 -4.94 18.69
N SER A 45 -29.40 -5.24 18.41
CA SER A 45 -30.04 -4.89 17.14
C SER A 45 -30.76 -3.56 17.29
N GLU A 46 -30.10 -2.47 16.89
CA GLU A 46 -30.72 -1.16 16.97
C GLU A 46 -31.59 -0.83 15.76
N LYS A 47 -32.72 -0.17 16.02
CA LYS A 47 -33.56 0.38 14.96
C LYS A 47 -32.94 1.69 14.48
N GLY A 48 -32.69 1.79 13.18
CA GLY A 48 -32.03 2.95 12.60
C GLY A 48 -31.72 2.73 11.13
N MET A 49 -30.83 3.56 10.59
CA MET A 49 -30.32 3.43 9.23
C MET A 49 -28.80 3.54 9.21
N THR A 50 -28.15 2.93 8.23
CA THR A 50 -26.70 3.09 8.05
C THR A 50 -26.37 4.52 7.62
N LEU A 51 -25.14 4.96 7.87
CA LEU A 51 -24.66 6.25 7.40
C LEU A 51 -24.70 6.32 5.86
N THR A 52 -24.46 5.21 5.15
CA THR A 52 -24.69 5.13 3.69
C THR A 52 -26.11 5.54 3.31
N HIS A 53 -27.11 4.93 3.95
CA HIS A 53 -28.50 5.21 3.67
C HIS A 53 -28.86 6.66 4.03
N TYR A 54 -28.42 7.13 5.20
CA TYR A 54 -28.61 8.51 5.64
C TYR A 54 -28.04 9.53 4.64
N LEU A 55 -26.81 9.33 4.17
CA LEU A 55 -26.18 10.22 3.19
C LEU A 55 -26.92 10.20 1.84
N SER A 56 -27.46 9.05 1.42
CA SER A 56 -28.21 8.93 0.17
C SER A 56 -29.54 9.68 0.16
N LEU A 57 -30.16 9.85 1.34
CA LEU A 57 -31.43 10.56 1.49
C LEU A 57 -31.25 12.09 1.56
N ARG A 58 -30.01 12.57 1.73
CA ARG A 58 -29.75 14.00 1.85
C ARG A 58 -29.60 14.65 0.47
N SER A 59 -30.16 15.84 0.35
CA SER A 59 -29.99 16.70 -0.83
C SER A 59 -28.65 17.43 -0.87
N ARG A 60 -27.94 17.50 0.27
CA ARG A 60 -26.63 18.15 0.40
C ARG A 60 -25.68 17.35 1.29
N THR A 61 -24.40 17.57 1.04
CA THR A 61 -23.31 17.14 1.93
C THR A 61 -23.46 17.74 3.32
N LEU A 62 -22.79 17.12 4.29
CA LEU A 62 -22.72 17.60 5.66
C LEU A 62 -21.67 18.71 5.75
N THR A 63 -21.97 19.74 6.54
CA THR A 63 -20.94 20.70 6.94
C THR A 63 -19.88 20.01 7.80
N PRO A 64 -18.64 20.52 7.86
CA PRO A 64 -17.61 19.98 8.75
C PRO A 64 -18.06 19.85 10.21
N ALA A 65 -18.85 20.81 10.71
CA ALA A 65 -19.40 20.78 12.05
C ALA A 65 -20.43 19.66 12.24
N GLU A 66 -21.35 19.47 11.29
CA GLU A 66 -22.32 18.36 11.30
C GLU A 66 -21.60 17.01 11.25
N ALA A 67 -20.59 16.88 10.39
CA ALA A 67 -19.84 15.63 10.22
C ALA A 67 -19.07 15.25 11.50
N ARG A 68 -18.41 16.22 12.14
CA ARG A 68 -17.73 16.04 13.41
C ARG A 68 -18.69 15.62 14.52
N THR A 69 -19.82 16.31 14.67
CA THR A 69 -20.81 16.00 15.70
C THR A 69 -21.37 14.58 15.54
N LEU A 70 -21.66 14.17 14.30
CA LEU A 70 -22.17 12.83 14.00
C LEU A 70 -21.13 11.75 14.30
N LEU A 71 -19.85 11.96 13.92
CA LEU A 71 -18.80 10.96 14.13
C LEU A 71 -18.18 10.98 15.52
N GLN A 72 -18.40 12.01 16.33
CA GLN A 72 -17.76 12.13 17.64
C GLN A 72 -17.96 10.88 18.52
N PRO A 73 -19.17 10.35 18.72
CA PRO A 73 -19.35 9.12 19.51
C PRO A 73 -18.55 7.95 18.96
N VAL A 74 -18.55 7.76 17.63
CA VAL A 74 -17.81 6.68 16.96
C VAL A 74 -16.30 6.86 17.19
N MET A 75 -15.76 8.07 17.02
CA MET A 75 -14.33 8.32 17.24
C MET A 75 -13.92 8.12 18.70
N GLU A 76 -14.77 8.46 19.66
CA GLU A 76 -14.57 8.16 21.09
C GLU A 76 -14.54 6.64 21.34
N GLY A 77 -15.48 5.89 20.75
CA GLY A 77 -15.53 4.43 20.81
C GLY A 77 -14.30 3.76 20.19
N VAL A 78 -13.83 4.24 19.03
CA VAL A 78 -12.61 3.72 18.40
C VAL A 78 -11.37 4.03 19.23
N ALA A 79 -11.30 5.20 19.88
CA ALA A 79 -10.21 5.50 20.81
C ALA A 79 -10.19 4.53 22.01
N LEU A 80 -11.35 4.11 22.51
CA LEU A 80 -11.47 3.07 23.54
C LEU A 80 -11.02 1.70 23.04
N LEU A 81 -11.46 1.28 21.84
CA LEU A 81 -10.97 0.06 21.19
C LEU A 81 -9.44 0.04 21.11
N HIS A 82 -8.85 1.13 20.62
CA HIS A 82 -7.40 1.25 20.47
C HIS A 82 -6.66 1.17 21.80
N LYS A 83 -7.25 1.69 22.88
CA LYS A 83 -6.70 1.61 24.24
C LYS A 83 -6.72 0.17 24.78
N SER A 84 -7.72 -0.63 24.40
CA SER A 84 -7.79 -2.07 24.73
C SER A 84 -6.88 -2.95 23.86
N GLY A 85 -6.25 -2.39 22.81
CA GLY A 85 -5.38 -3.13 21.88
C GLY A 85 -6.09 -3.62 20.62
N LEU A 86 -7.42 -3.44 20.55
CA LEU A 86 -8.23 -3.77 19.38
C LEU A 86 -8.13 -2.68 18.30
N ILE A 87 -8.25 -3.10 17.04
CA ILE A 87 -8.31 -2.22 15.86
C ILE A 87 -9.47 -2.72 15.00
N HIS A 88 -10.36 -1.82 14.59
CA HIS A 88 -11.62 -2.16 13.95
C HIS A 88 -11.44 -2.67 12.51
N ARG A 89 -10.62 -1.98 11.71
CA ARG A 89 -10.24 -2.30 10.31
C ARG A 89 -11.38 -2.37 9.29
N GLY A 90 -12.63 -2.29 9.75
CA GLY A 90 -13.83 -2.29 8.91
C GLY A 90 -14.61 -0.99 8.96
N ILE A 91 -14.00 0.15 9.29
CA ILE A 91 -14.75 1.42 9.40
C ILE A 91 -15.15 1.88 7.98
N CYS A 92 -16.45 2.00 7.74
CA CYS A 92 -17.03 2.54 6.51
C CYS A 92 -18.47 3.02 6.81
N PRO A 93 -19.11 3.77 5.89
CA PRO A 93 -20.46 4.28 6.13
C PRO A 93 -21.54 3.18 6.30
N ASP A 94 -21.34 1.99 5.73
CA ASP A 94 -22.27 0.87 5.92
C ASP A 94 -22.22 0.29 7.33
N ASN A 95 -21.06 0.40 7.98
CA ASN A 95 -20.82 -0.11 9.33
C ASN A 95 -21.06 0.95 10.42
N ILE A 96 -21.48 2.17 10.07
CA ILE A 96 -21.90 3.19 11.04
C ILE A 96 -23.43 3.25 11.02
N LEU A 97 -24.04 2.86 12.13
CA LEU A 97 -25.48 2.90 12.32
C LEU A 97 -25.88 4.22 12.98
N LEU A 98 -26.97 4.80 12.51
CA LEU A 98 -27.63 5.98 13.08
C LEU A 98 -28.98 5.53 13.68
N PRO A 99 -29.02 5.24 14.98
CA PRO A 99 -30.22 4.80 15.67
C PRO A 99 -31.16 5.98 15.92
N ILE A 100 -32.40 5.66 16.31
CA ILE A 100 -33.43 6.66 16.62
C ILE A 100 -33.05 7.50 17.86
N ASP A 101 -32.18 6.98 18.74
CA ASP A 101 -31.66 7.69 19.92
C ASP A 101 -30.71 8.85 19.56
N GLY A 102 -30.28 8.94 18.29
CA GLY A 102 -29.43 10.00 17.76
C GLY A 102 -27.93 9.80 17.98
N THR A 103 -27.49 8.72 18.61
CA THR A 103 -26.06 8.47 18.88
C THR A 103 -25.50 7.47 17.88
N ALA A 104 -24.63 7.92 16.98
CA ALA A 104 -24.02 7.04 15.98
C ALA A 104 -23.23 5.89 16.64
N ARG A 105 -23.39 4.66 16.12
CA ARG A 105 -22.69 3.47 16.63
C ARG A 105 -21.94 2.73 15.54
N LEU A 106 -20.74 2.28 15.86
CA LEU A 106 -19.91 1.47 14.98
C LEU A 106 -20.25 -0.01 15.15
N THR A 107 -20.54 -0.65 14.03
CA THR A 107 -20.89 -2.08 13.89
C THR A 107 -19.88 -2.75 12.95
N GLY A 108 -20.11 -4.01 12.58
CA GLY A 108 -19.31 -4.67 11.54
C GLY A 108 -17.92 -5.05 12.02
N TYR A 109 -17.82 -5.49 13.27
CA TYR A 109 -16.61 -6.09 13.82
C TYR A 109 -16.16 -7.27 12.97
N GLY A 110 -14.85 -7.50 12.91
CA GLY A 110 -14.29 -8.57 12.11
C GLY A 110 -12.85 -8.88 12.50
N THR A 111 -12.48 -10.14 12.32
CA THR A 111 -11.12 -10.61 12.62
C THR A 111 -10.09 -9.99 11.67
N LEU A 112 -8.82 -10.00 12.07
CA LEU A 112 -7.71 -9.51 11.24
C LEU A 112 -7.67 -10.19 9.87
N ALA A 113 -7.88 -11.50 9.83
CA ALA A 113 -7.91 -12.28 8.60
C ALA A 113 -9.02 -11.78 7.64
N LEU A 114 -10.23 -11.54 8.15
CA LEU A 114 -11.33 -11.00 7.34
C LEU A 114 -11.01 -9.61 6.78
N ARG A 115 -10.18 -8.83 7.48
CA ARG A 115 -9.86 -7.43 7.14
C ARG A 115 -8.50 -7.23 6.47
N THR A 116 -7.90 -8.31 5.97
CA THR A 116 -6.59 -8.31 5.31
C THR A 116 -6.65 -9.06 3.98
N GLY A 117 -6.21 -8.41 2.90
CA GLY A 117 -6.10 -9.01 1.57
C GLY A 117 -5.00 -10.07 1.50
N GLY A 118 -5.31 -11.20 0.86
CA GLY A 118 -4.38 -12.33 0.76
C GLY A 118 -4.20 -13.13 2.06
N SER A 119 -5.08 -12.93 3.04
CA SER A 119 -5.18 -13.82 4.20
C SER A 119 -5.81 -15.16 3.84
N GLU A 120 -5.91 -16.04 4.82
CA GLU A 120 -6.54 -17.35 4.70
C GLU A 120 -8.08 -17.30 4.55
N LEU A 121 -8.70 -16.15 4.82
CA LEU A 121 -10.14 -15.92 4.61
C LEU A 121 -10.38 -15.07 3.36
N LYS A 122 -11.56 -15.22 2.75
CA LYS A 122 -12.00 -14.27 1.72
C LYS A 122 -12.15 -12.89 2.36
N SER A 123 -11.21 -11.99 2.05
CA SER A 123 -11.16 -10.66 2.64
C SER A 123 -12.40 -9.84 2.32
N GLN A 124 -12.91 -9.12 3.32
CA GLN A 124 -13.94 -8.10 3.20
C GLN A 124 -13.32 -6.73 3.43
N LEU A 125 -12.71 -6.19 2.37
CA LEU A 125 -12.18 -4.83 2.34
C LEU A 125 -13.21 -3.87 1.74
N TYR A 126 -13.20 -2.62 2.18
CA TYR A 126 -14.11 -1.58 1.68
C TYR A 126 -13.33 -0.58 0.81
N PRO A 127 -13.42 -0.65 -0.53
CA PRO A 127 -12.69 0.26 -1.41
C PRO A 127 -12.94 1.74 -1.07
N GLY A 128 -11.87 2.53 -1.02
CA GLY A 128 -11.89 3.94 -0.62
C GLY A 128 -11.79 4.17 0.89
N TYR A 129 -12.21 3.22 1.72
CA TYR A 129 -12.15 3.30 3.19
C TYR A 129 -11.05 2.42 3.81
N ALA A 130 -10.78 1.26 3.22
CA ALA A 130 -9.69 0.38 3.64
C ALA A 130 -8.33 1.04 3.35
N ALA A 131 -7.47 1.05 4.36
CA ALA A 131 -6.15 1.64 4.28
C ALA A 131 -5.22 0.79 3.39
N PRO A 132 -4.15 1.39 2.81
CA PRO A 132 -3.24 0.69 1.91
C PRO A 132 -2.61 -0.58 2.48
N GLU A 133 -2.32 -0.58 3.78
CA GLU A 133 -1.76 -1.71 4.53
C GLU A 133 -2.70 -2.90 4.70
N GLN A 134 -3.99 -2.72 4.44
CA GLN A 134 -4.96 -3.82 4.53
C GLN A 134 -5.02 -4.68 3.26
N TYR A 135 -4.44 -4.24 2.14
CA TYR A 135 -4.52 -4.98 0.87
C TYR A 135 -3.45 -6.07 0.72
N SER A 136 -2.56 -6.21 1.71
CA SER A 136 -1.47 -7.18 1.70
C SER A 136 -1.27 -7.76 3.09
N ALA A 137 -1.30 -9.09 3.20
CA ALA A 137 -0.94 -9.80 4.43
C ALA A 137 0.52 -9.57 4.87
N ALA A 138 1.37 -9.02 4.00
CA ALA A 138 2.75 -8.67 4.34
C ALA A 138 2.90 -7.28 5.00
N GLU A 139 1.85 -6.45 4.99
CA GLU A 139 1.87 -5.11 5.61
C GLU A 139 1.21 -5.16 7.00
N PHE A 140 1.87 -4.57 8.01
CA PHE A 140 1.32 -4.52 9.36
C PHE A 140 0.24 -3.43 9.47
N SER A 141 -0.92 -3.79 10.02
CA SER A 141 -2.00 -2.83 10.31
C SER A 141 -1.97 -2.40 11.77
N GLY A 142 -1.88 -1.09 12.00
CA GLY A 142 -1.89 -0.48 13.33
C GLY A 142 -3.15 0.37 13.59
N ARG A 143 -3.16 1.12 14.69
CA ARG A 143 -4.25 2.06 15.05
C ARG A 143 -4.50 3.11 13.96
N TYR A 144 -3.44 3.53 13.26
CA TYR A 144 -3.49 4.46 12.13
C TYR A 144 -4.29 3.94 10.91
N THR A 145 -4.60 2.64 10.87
CA THR A 145 -5.47 2.03 9.86
C THR A 145 -6.92 2.53 10.03
N ASP A 146 -7.41 2.58 11.26
CA ASP A 146 -8.73 3.13 11.56
C ASP A 146 -8.78 4.65 11.40
N VAL A 147 -7.66 5.35 11.64
CA VAL A 147 -7.54 6.81 11.39
C VAL A 147 -7.76 7.13 9.91
N TYR A 148 -7.16 6.34 9.00
CA TYR A 148 -7.39 6.47 7.56
C TYR A 148 -8.87 6.29 7.23
N ALA A 149 -9.49 5.24 7.76
CA ALA A 149 -10.87 4.90 7.46
C ALA A 149 -11.87 5.94 8.01
N LEU A 150 -11.65 6.45 9.23
CA LEU A 150 -12.44 7.55 9.81
C LEU A 150 -12.30 8.84 8.99
N ALA A 151 -11.10 9.16 8.52
CA ALA A 151 -10.89 10.30 7.63
C ALA A 151 -11.56 10.11 6.27
N ALA A 152 -11.57 8.89 5.74
CA ALA A 152 -12.27 8.56 4.50
C ALA A 152 -13.79 8.69 4.62
N VAL A 153 -14.36 8.26 5.75
CA VAL A 153 -15.78 8.49 6.07
C VAL A 153 -16.07 9.98 6.19
N CYS A 154 -15.25 10.73 6.94
CA CYS A 154 -15.43 12.17 7.10
C CYS A 154 -15.33 12.91 5.75
N TYR A 155 -14.37 12.53 4.89
CA TYR A 155 -14.24 13.04 3.53
C TYR A 155 -15.53 12.79 2.74
N LYS A 156 -16.05 11.56 2.72
CA LYS A 156 -17.32 11.23 2.05
C LYS A 156 -18.49 12.07 2.56
N MET A 157 -18.56 12.32 3.85
CA MET A 157 -19.64 13.11 4.47
C MET A 157 -19.63 14.56 4.01
N VAL A 158 -18.45 15.16 3.87
CA VAL A 158 -18.30 16.60 3.55
C VAL A 158 -18.19 16.87 2.06
N THR A 159 -17.72 15.92 1.24
CA THR A 159 -17.55 16.08 -0.21
C THR A 159 -18.59 15.35 -1.04
N GLY A 160 -19.31 14.38 -0.45
CA GLY A 160 -20.19 13.47 -1.18
C GLY A 160 -19.44 12.43 -2.03
N GLN A 161 -18.12 12.54 -2.17
CA GLN A 161 -17.29 11.65 -2.97
C GLN A 161 -16.60 10.59 -2.11
N THR A 162 -16.58 9.35 -2.60
CA THR A 162 -15.80 8.30 -1.95
C THR A 162 -14.34 8.46 -2.37
N PRO A 163 -13.36 8.44 -1.45
CA PRO A 163 -11.96 8.49 -1.83
C PRO A 163 -11.60 7.37 -2.81
N VAL A 164 -10.71 7.67 -3.76
CA VAL A 164 -10.16 6.65 -4.66
C VAL A 164 -9.51 5.54 -3.84
N ALA A 165 -9.71 4.28 -4.24
CA ALA A 165 -9.24 3.14 -3.47
C ALA A 165 -7.71 3.14 -3.32
N ALA A 166 -7.22 2.72 -2.15
CA ALA A 166 -5.79 2.78 -1.83
C ALA A 166 -4.87 2.08 -2.87
N PRO A 167 -5.22 0.91 -3.46
CA PRO A 167 -4.39 0.31 -4.50
C PRO A 167 -4.23 1.19 -5.73
N GLN A 168 -5.29 1.87 -6.16
CA GLN A 168 -5.24 2.81 -7.28
C GLN A 168 -4.42 4.04 -6.92
N ARG A 169 -4.57 4.56 -5.70
CA ARG A 169 -3.77 5.68 -5.20
C ARG A 169 -2.28 5.35 -5.06
N LYS A 170 -1.91 4.09 -4.77
CA LYS A 170 -0.51 3.62 -4.76
C LYS A 170 0.14 3.72 -6.14
N VAL A 171 -0.63 3.58 -7.23
CA VAL A 171 -0.15 3.78 -8.61
C VAL A 171 -0.02 5.27 -8.93
N ARG A 172 -1.08 6.03 -8.66
CA ARG A 172 -1.10 7.48 -8.82
C ARG A 172 -2.04 8.08 -7.78
N ASP A 173 -1.51 8.88 -6.87
CA ASP A 173 -2.36 9.53 -5.87
C ASP A 173 -3.16 10.66 -6.52
N SER A 174 -4.47 10.44 -6.65
CA SER A 174 -5.43 11.36 -7.25
C SER A 174 -6.49 11.81 -6.24
N LEU A 175 -6.18 11.78 -4.94
CA LEU A 175 -7.09 12.29 -3.93
C LEU A 175 -7.25 13.81 -4.07
N GLU A 176 -8.43 14.24 -4.49
CA GLU A 176 -8.76 15.66 -4.61
C GLU A 176 -8.98 16.30 -3.24
N SER A 177 -8.56 17.55 -3.08
CA SER A 177 -8.78 18.33 -1.86
C SER A 177 -10.28 18.50 -1.57
N ALA A 178 -10.70 18.26 -0.33
CA ALA A 178 -12.09 18.43 0.07
C ALA A 178 -12.58 19.88 -0.10
N HIS A 179 -11.70 20.87 0.12
CA HIS A 179 -12.00 22.28 -0.15
C HIS A 179 -12.22 22.59 -1.63
N SER A 180 -11.52 21.89 -2.53
CA SER A 180 -11.66 22.07 -3.97
C SER A 180 -12.98 21.49 -4.48
N LEU A 181 -13.41 20.36 -3.91
CA LEU A 181 -14.71 19.76 -4.22
C LEU A 181 -15.87 20.54 -3.61
N GLU A 182 -15.73 20.97 -2.37
CA GLU A 182 -16.78 21.65 -1.62
C GLU A 182 -16.23 22.88 -0.90
N ALA A 183 -16.49 24.07 -1.46
CA ALA A 183 -15.98 25.34 -0.94
C ALA A 183 -16.39 25.64 0.51
N GLY A 184 -17.47 25.02 1.00
CA GLY A 184 -17.92 25.08 2.38
C GLY A 184 -17.00 24.35 3.38
N VAL A 185 -16.06 23.53 2.91
CA VAL A 185 -15.05 22.86 3.72
C VAL A 185 -13.85 23.79 3.89
N PRO A 186 -13.49 24.26 5.11
CA PRO A 186 -12.32 25.10 5.30
C PRO A 186 -11.01 24.43 4.88
N THR A 187 -10.05 25.22 4.40
CA THR A 187 -8.74 24.72 3.94
C THR A 187 -8.02 23.90 5.00
N TRP A 188 -8.01 24.36 6.26
CA TRP A 188 -7.38 23.64 7.36
C TRP A 188 -8.03 22.25 7.57
N PHE A 189 -9.36 22.16 7.47
CA PHE A 189 -10.09 20.91 7.62
C PHE A 189 -9.77 19.95 6.47
N SER A 190 -9.74 20.45 5.24
CA SER A 190 -9.30 19.70 4.05
C SER A 190 -7.88 19.14 4.22
N GLN A 191 -6.97 19.95 4.78
CA GLN A 191 -5.59 19.56 4.99
C GLN A 191 -5.41 18.54 6.11
N VAL A 192 -6.23 18.61 7.18
CA VAL A 192 -6.32 17.56 8.21
C VAL A 192 -6.75 16.24 7.56
N LEU A 193 -7.83 16.23 6.76
CA LEU A 193 -8.24 15.03 6.03
C LEU A 193 -7.13 14.49 5.11
N ALA A 194 -6.44 15.37 4.38
CA ALA A 194 -5.32 14.97 3.52
C ALA A 194 -4.18 14.31 4.31
N CYS A 195 -3.82 14.84 5.49
CA CYS A 195 -2.82 14.23 6.37
C CYS A 195 -3.24 12.86 6.91
N ALA A 196 -4.51 12.69 7.25
CA ALA A 196 -5.05 11.42 7.75
C ALA A 196 -5.26 10.38 6.64
N LEU A 197 -5.40 10.81 5.39
CA LEU A 197 -5.53 9.95 4.19
C LEU A 197 -4.22 9.67 3.47
N ARG A 198 -3.07 9.96 4.08
CA ARG A 198 -1.74 9.65 3.49
C ARG A 198 -1.53 8.15 3.31
N LEU A 199 -0.96 7.77 2.17
CA LEU A 199 -0.71 6.35 1.88
C LEU A 199 0.40 5.77 2.77
N ASP A 200 1.46 6.53 3.02
CA ASP A 200 2.55 6.15 3.94
C ASP A 200 2.09 6.27 5.41
N PRO A 201 1.98 5.14 6.16
CA PRO A 201 1.57 5.17 7.55
C PRO A 201 2.48 6.01 8.44
N ALA A 202 3.78 6.10 8.16
CA ALA A 202 4.73 6.87 8.98
C ALA A 202 4.51 8.39 8.86
N ARG A 203 3.85 8.83 7.78
CA ARG A 203 3.52 10.23 7.52
C ARG A 203 2.06 10.57 7.82
N ARG A 204 1.25 9.58 8.17
CA ARG A 204 -0.18 9.70 8.51
C ARG A 204 -0.34 10.13 9.97
N MET A 205 -1.48 10.73 10.32
CA MET A 205 -1.87 10.84 11.73
C MET A 205 -1.94 9.47 12.39
N GLN A 206 -1.49 9.40 13.65
CA GLN A 206 -1.26 8.11 14.30
C GLN A 206 -2.42 7.68 15.21
N THR A 207 -3.22 8.63 15.70
CA THR A 207 -4.25 8.34 16.71
C THR A 207 -5.58 9.01 16.41
N VAL A 208 -6.68 8.38 16.85
CA VAL A 208 -8.02 8.95 16.72
C VAL A 208 -8.20 10.24 17.54
N PRO A 209 -7.70 10.35 18.79
CA PRO A 209 -7.73 11.61 19.52
C PRO A 209 -7.03 12.77 18.81
N GLU A 210 -5.91 12.51 18.14
CA GLU A 210 -5.21 13.51 17.32
C GLU A 210 -6.09 13.97 16.16
N LEU A 211 -6.70 13.04 15.42
CA LEU A 211 -7.64 13.34 14.35
C LEU A 211 -8.83 14.17 14.85
N MET A 212 -9.49 13.74 15.94
CA MET A 212 -10.63 14.46 16.53
C MET A 212 -10.28 15.90 16.90
N SER A 213 -9.13 16.09 17.54
CA SER A 213 -8.67 17.40 17.99
C SER A 213 -8.38 18.31 16.80
N ALA A 214 -7.68 17.79 15.80
CA ALA A 214 -7.33 18.52 14.58
C ALA A 214 -8.55 18.87 13.72
N LEU A 215 -9.60 18.05 13.71
CA LEU A 215 -10.87 18.34 13.01
C LEU A 215 -11.76 19.34 13.77
N THR A 216 -11.46 19.63 15.04
CA THR A 216 -12.28 20.52 15.89
C THR A 216 -11.74 21.94 15.94
N ASP A 217 -10.42 22.10 16.09
CA ASP A 217 -9.79 23.39 16.35
C ASP A 217 -8.75 23.72 15.25
N PRO A 218 -8.95 24.83 14.50
CA PRO A 218 -7.97 25.30 13.53
C PRO A 218 -6.58 25.54 14.12
N ASN A 219 -6.47 25.97 15.37
CA ASN A 219 -5.18 26.23 16.01
C ASN A 219 -4.39 24.93 16.22
N VAL A 220 -5.08 23.85 16.59
CA VAL A 220 -4.48 22.52 16.73
C VAL A 220 -4.02 22.01 15.36
N ALA A 221 -4.85 22.19 14.33
CA ALA A 221 -4.49 21.84 12.96
C ALA A 221 -3.24 22.60 12.49
N ASN A 222 -3.20 23.92 12.69
CA ASN A 222 -2.07 24.77 12.31
C ASN A 222 -0.78 24.37 13.05
N ALA A 223 -0.85 24.15 14.36
CA ALA A 223 0.29 23.70 15.16
C ALA A 223 0.82 22.32 14.72
N MET A 224 -0.07 21.43 14.29
CA MET A 224 0.30 20.12 13.72
C MET A 224 1.06 20.30 12.39
N PHE A 225 0.62 21.21 11.52
CA PHE A 225 1.30 21.50 10.25
C PHE A 225 2.70 22.08 10.47
N GLU A 226 2.85 23.04 11.38
CA GLU A 226 4.15 23.63 11.73
C GLU A 226 5.14 22.60 12.29
N ARG A 227 4.67 21.67 13.14
CA ARG A 227 5.50 20.57 13.66
C ARG A 227 5.98 19.62 12.56
N GLY A 228 5.13 19.32 11.58
CA GLY A 228 5.48 18.48 10.44
C GLY A 228 6.61 19.07 9.59
N ASP A 229 6.53 20.37 9.30
CA ASP A 229 7.57 21.07 8.52
C ASP A 229 8.89 21.18 9.30
N ASN A 230 8.82 21.43 10.61
CA ASN A 230 10.00 21.48 11.46
C ASN A 230 10.68 20.11 11.61
N GLN A 231 9.94 19.00 11.69
CA GLN A 231 10.54 17.66 11.72
C GLN A 231 11.25 17.29 10.40
N ILE A 232 10.74 17.76 9.25
CA ILE A 232 11.41 17.57 7.96
C ILE A 232 12.69 18.40 7.90
N SER A 233 12.66 19.64 8.42
CA SER A 233 13.82 20.51 8.49
C SER A 233 14.91 19.97 9.42
N THR A 234 14.56 19.50 10.63
CA THR A 234 15.54 18.94 11.59
C THR A 234 16.18 17.67 11.07
N ARG A 235 15.44 16.78 10.37
CA ARG A 235 16.03 15.60 9.71
C ARG A 235 17.02 15.98 8.61
N LYS A 236 16.74 17.03 7.83
CA LYS A 236 17.69 17.54 6.83
C LYS A 236 18.92 18.18 7.49
N ILE A 237 18.74 18.95 8.55
CA ILE A 237 19.83 19.58 9.30
C ILE A 237 20.73 18.54 9.94
N MET A 238 20.15 17.49 10.57
CA MET A 238 20.89 16.37 11.15
C MET A 238 21.71 15.60 10.10
N ALA A 239 21.12 15.36 8.92
CA ALA A 239 21.82 14.70 7.82
C ALA A 239 23.00 15.55 7.30
N VAL A 240 22.82 16.86 7.17
CA VAL A 240 23.90 17.79 6.77
C VAL A 240 25.00 17.84 7.84
N SER A 241 24.64 17.91 9.12
CA SER A 241 25.60 17.90 10.22
C SER A 241 26.43 16.62 10.28
N LEU A 242 25.82 15.45 10.04
CA LEU A 242 26.55 14.17 9.98
C LEU A 242 27.54 14.10 8.81
N VAL A 243 27.17 14.62 7.64
CA VAL A 243 28.08 14.70 6.49
C VAL A 243 29.27 15.63 6.79
N VAL A 244 29.03 16.77 7.45
CA VAL A 244 30.11 17.70 7.85
C VAL A 244 31.05 17.05 8.87
N ILE A 245 30.51 16.36 9.87
CA ILE A 245 31.31 15.64 10.88
C ILE A 245 32.14 14.53 10.22
N PHE A 246 31.56 13.79 9.27
CA PHE A 246 32.27 12.75 8.52
C PHE A 246 33.43 13.32 7.70
N ILE A 247 33.24 14.45 7.01
CA ILE A 247 34.30 15.13 6.25
C ILE A 247 35.43 15.58 7.18
N LEU A 248 35.10 16.15 8.34
CA LEU A 248 36.10 16.57 9.33
C LEU A 248 36.89 15.38 9.88
N ALA A 249 36.24 14.24 10.14
CA ALA A 249 36.89 13.03 10.60
C ALA A 249 37.88 12.47 9.56
N VAL A 250 37.51 12.47 8.26
CA VAL A 250 38.38 12.03 7.17
C VAL A 250 39.61 12.93 7.02
N LEU A 251 39.43 14.25 7.12
CA LEU A 251 40.54 15.21 7.06
C LEU A 251 41.51 15.05 8.25
N LEU A 252 40.97 14.81 9.44
CA LEU A 252 41.77 14.58 10.65
C LEU A 252 42.54 13.26 10.57
N PHE A 253 41.91 12.23 10.00
CA PHE A 253 42.53 10.93 9.73
C PHE A 253 43.68 11.05 8.70
N TRP A 254 43.49 11.82 7.63
CA TRP A 254 44.56 12.10 6.66
C TRP A 254 45.71 12.90 7.26
N SER A 255 45.44 13.82 8.18
CA SER A 255 46.47 14.57 8.90
C SER A 255 47.31 13.68 9.83
N LEU A 256 46.78 12.53 10.27
CA LEU A 256 47.46 11.61 11.19
C LEU A 256 48.30 10.54 10.48
N LEU A 257 47.99 10.19 9.23
CA LEU A 257 48.73 9.18 8.45
C LEU A 257 49.86 9.75 7.57
N GLY A 258 50.02 11.07 7.50
CA GLY A 258 51.09 11.71 6.73
C GLY A 258 52.42 11.82 7.47
N GLY A 259 53.09 10.70 7.79
CA GLY A 259 54.36 10.73 8.52
C GLY A 259 55.21 9.45 8.51
N ARG A 260 56.11 9.37 7.52
CA ARG A 260 57.46 8.73 7.53
C ARG A 260 57.61 7.27 7.08
N SER A 261 58.69 7.08 6.30
CA SER A 261 59.09 5.90 5.52
C SER A 261 60.18 5.04 6.19
N ASP A 262 60.30 3.81 5.64
CA ASP A 262 61.47 2.93 5.41
C ASP A 262 61.75 1.64 6.23
N ASP A 263 61.92 0.58 5.42
CA ASP A 263 62.75 -0.64 5.46
C ASP A 263 62.37 -1.96 6.21
N LYS A 264 61.97 -2.96 5.39
CA LYS A 264 62.47 -4.36 5.11
C LYS A 264 63.10 -5.29 6.21
N PRO A 265 63.21 -6.64 6.00
CA PRO A 265 62.54 -7.65 6.86
C PRO A 265 63.39 -8.84 7.43
N THR A 266 62.74 -9.67 8.27
CA THR A 266 62.95 -11.12 8.64
C THR A 266 64.14 -11.55 9.56
N PRO A 267 64.14 -12.76 10.20
CA PRO A 267 63.16 -13.42 11.10
C PRO A 267 63.84 -14.09 12.36
N ILE A 268 63.08 -14.86 13.18
CA ILE A 268 63.45 -16.07 13.98
C ILE A 268 63.19 -16.05 15.52
N SER A 269 62.46 -17.11 15.95
CA SER A 269 62.42 -17.86 17.23
C SER A 269 61.61 -17.41 18.46
N THR A 270 60.61 -18.25 18.78
CA THR A 270 60.04 -18.63 20.11
C THR A 270 61.02 -19.61 20.81
N PRO A 271 61.02 -19.91 22.14
CA PRO A 271 59.85 -19.92 23.05
C PRO A 271 60.04 -19.57 24.56
N ALA A 272 58.88 -19.58 25.24
CA ALA A 272 58.60 -19.95 26.64
C ALA A 272 58.36 -18.84 27.70
N GLU A 273 57.09 -18.80 28.14
CA GLU A 273 56.54 -18.61 29.50
C GLU A 273 57.19 -17.60 30.47
N ASN A 274 56.45 -16.53 30.77
CA ASN A 274 55.87 -16.34 32.09
C ASN A 274 54.70 -15.35 32.05
N SER A 275 53.63 -15.76 32.72
CA SER A 275 52.40 -15.02 33.00
C SER A 275 52.64 -13.80 33.90
N GLU A 276 51.97 -12.69 33.62
CA GLU A 276 51.37 -11.82 34.63
C GLU A 276 50.32 -10.90 34.00
N GLU A 277 49.31 -10.62 34.81
CA GLU A 277 47.99 -10.12 34.45
C GLU A 277 48.00 -8.64 34.03
N GLY A 278 47.20 -8.34 33.01
CA GLY A 278 46.85 -7.00 32.60
C GLY A 278 45.52 -7.06 31.87
N ALA A 279 44.42 -7.12 32.62
CA ALA A 279 43.06 -7.06 32.09
C ALA A 279 42.85 -5.71 31.38
N SER A 280 43.01 -5.71 30.06
CA SER A 280 42.46 -4.69 29.17
C SER A 280 41.16 -5.25 28.62
N SER A 281 40.03 -4.67 29.04
CA SER A 281 38.73 -4.93 28.45
C SER A 281 38.74 -4.42 27.01
N TYR A 282 38.98 -5.30 26.06
CA TYR A 282 38.60 -5.07 24.67
C TYR A 282 37.07 -5.14 24.64
N GLU A 283 36.40 -4.00 24.50
CA GLU A 283 34.99 -4.00 24.09
C GLU A 283 34.94 -4.68 22.72
N GLU A 284 34.34 -5.87 22.67
CA GLU A 284 34.11 -6.60 21.43
C GLU A 284 33.10 -5.79 20.61
N ILE A 285 33.60 -5.05 19.63
CA ILE A 285 32.76 -4.22 18.76
C ILE A 285 31.95 -5.16 17.84
N GLU A 286 30.74 -5.48 18.27
CA GLU A 286 29.81 -6.31 17.49
C GLU A 286 29.30 -5.51 16.28
N THR A 287 29.29 -6.12 15.09
CA THR A 287 28.89 -5.46 13.82
C THR A 287 27.75 -6.21 13.14
N ILE A 288 26.98 -5.49 12.34
CA ILE A 288 25.83 -6.02 11.60
C ILE A 288 26.31 -7.03 10.55
N PRO A 289 25.76 -8.26 10.54
CA PRO A 289 26.17 -9.29 9.58
C PRO A 289 25.74 -8.94 8.14
N ASP A 290 26.46 -9.50 7.17
CA ASP A 290 26.07 -9.47 5.76
C ASP A 290 25.08 -10.59 5.44
N LEU A 291 23.86 -10.17 5.13
CA LEU A 291 22.72 -11.01 4.80
C LEU A 291 22.32 -10.88 3.33
N VAL A 292 22.91 -9.95 2.58
CA VAL A 292 22.61 -9.77 1.15
C VAL A 292 23.08 -10.98 0.36
N GLY A 293 22.25 -11.45 -0.58
CA GLY A 293 22.57 -12.64 -1.38
C GLY A 293 22.31 -13.98 -0.68
N LYS A 294 22.00 -13.99 0.62
CA LYS A 294 21.60 -15.20 1.34
C LYS A 294 20.14 -15.55 1.10
N ARG A 295 19.79 -16.83 1.22
CA ARG A 295 18.41 -17.31 1.16
C ARG A 295 17.70 -17.12 2.50
N TYR A 296 16.63 -16.33 2.49
CA TYR A 296 15.92 -15.96 3.73
C TYR A 296 15.41 -17.18 4.50
N LEU A 297 14.70 -18.11 3.84
CA LEU A 297 14.06 -19.24 4.52
C LEU A 297 15.03 -20.30 5.04
N THR A 298 16.20 -20.47 4.42
CA THR A 298 17.11 -21.58 4.72
C THR A 298 18.35 -21.15 5.49
N GLU A 299 18.79 -19.91 5.34
CA GLU A 299 20.02 -19.42 5.97
C GLU A 299 19.76 -18.42 7.10
N ILE A 300 18.62 -17.72 7.07
CA ILE A 300 18.36 -16.58 7.95
C ILE A 300 17.24 -16.86 8.95
N LYS A 301 16.09 -17.31 8.44
CA LYS A 301 14.90 -17.57 9.26
C LYS A 301 15.20 -18.68 10.26
N ASP A 302 14.88 -18.41 11.53
CA ASP A 302 15.04 -19.33 12.65
C ASP A 302 16.50 -19.79 12.91
N SER A 303 17.49 -19.04 12.39
CA SER A 303 18.91 -19.33 12.60
C SER A 303 19.41 -18.75 13.93
N ASP A 304 20.01 -19.59 14.76
CA ASP A 304 20.61 -19.19 16.05
C ASP A 304 21.73 -18.16 15.89
N LEU A 305 22.40 -18.13 14.72
CA LEU A 305 23.43 -17.14 14.37
C LEU A 305 22.91 -15.71 14.38
N TYR A 306 21.60 -15.51 14.25
CA TYR A 306 20.97 -14.20 14.18
C TYR A 306 19.97 -13.95 15.31
N ALA A 307 19.98 -14.77 16.37
CA ALA A 307 19.06 -14.66 17.50
C ALA A 307 19.18 -13.32 18.25
N GLY A 308 20.34 -12.67 18.19
CA GLY A 308 20.59 -11.33 18.73
C GLY A 308 20.12 -10.16 17.84
N TYR A 309 19.40 -10.43 16.76
CA TYR A 309 18.87 -9.42 15.84
C TYR A 309 17.38 -9.58 15.64
N ARG A 310 16.66 -8.46 15.55
CA ARG A 310 15.26 -8.47 15.16
C ARG A 310 15.14 -8.32 13.64
N ILE A 311 15.12 -9.44 12.93
CA ILE A 311 15.04 -9.43 11.47
C ILE A 311 13.59 -9.16 11.02
N VAL A 312 13.41 -8.07 10.27
CA VAL A 312 12.14 -7.70 9.65
C VAL A 312 12.29 -7.87 8.16
N MET A 313 11.45 -8.67 7.54
CA MET A 313 11.58 -8.99 6.12
C MET A 313 10.41 -8.41 5.33
N THR A 314 10.72 -7.79 4.20
CA THR A 314 9.78 -7.37 3.15
C THR A 314 10.16 -8.05 1.84
N GLU A 315 9.23 -8.01 0.89
CA GLU A 315 9.39 -8.70 -0.38
C GLU A 315 9.28 -7.73 -1.55
N GLN A 316 10.10 -7.93 -2.58
CA GLN A 316 10.09 -7.13 -3.80
C GLN A 316 10.26 -8.04 -5.02
N ASN A 317 9.55 -7.76 -6.11
CA ASN A 317 9.77 -8.46 -7.38
C ASN A 317 11.15 -8.08 -7.93
N SER A 318 11.92 -9.06 -8.37
CA SER A 318 13.21 -8.85 -9.03
C SER A 318 13.44 -9.94 -10.06
N SER A 319 13.75 -9.54 -11.29
CA SER A 319 14.20 -10.44 -12.35
C SER A 319 15.72 -10.68 -12.32
N GLU A 320 16.46 -9.98 -11.46
CA GLU A 320 17.92 -10.08 -11.34
C GLU A 320 18.33 -10.95 -10.15
N VAL A 321 17.53 -10.93 -9.08
CA VAL A 321 17.79 -11.68 -7.86
C VAL A 321 16.86 -12.88 -7.79
N ALA A 322 17.41 -14.08 -7.59
CA ALA A 322 16.62 -15.31 -7.51
C ALA A 322 15.58 -15.26 -6.38
N GLN A 323 14.41 -15.88 -6.60
CA GLN A 323 13.34 -15.91 -5.61
C GLN A 323 13.84 -16.48 -4.26
N GLY A 324 13.47 -15.80 -3.17
CA GLY A 324 13.85 -16.14 -1.80
C GLY A 324 15.22 -15.65 -1.37
N VAL A 325 15.96 -14.95 -2.24
CA VAL A 325 17.28 -14.36 -1.93
C VAL A 325 17.14 -12.91 -1.51
N VAL A 326 17.90 -12.50 -0.48
CA VAL A 326 17.94 -11.11 0.01
C VAL A 326 18.54 -10.19 -1.06
N ILE A 327 17.75 -9.20 -1.48
CA ILE A 327 18.09 -8.12 -2.40
C ILE A 327 18.92 -7.05 -1.68
N SER A 328 18.47 -6.62 -0.50
CA SER A 328 19.12 -5.56 0.26
C SER A 328 18.83 -5.66 1.75
N GLN A 329 19.66 -5.00 2.56
CA GLN A 329 19.50 -4.90 3.99
C GLN A 329 19.69 -3.47 4.51
N ASP A 330 19.11 -3.18 5.67
CA ASP A 330 19.32 -1.96 6.44
C ASP A 330 19.28 -2.28 7.95
N PRO A 331 20.30 -1.93 8.76
CA PRO A 331 21.54 -1.25 8.40
C PRO A 331 22.47 -2.07 7.49
N LEU A 332 23.39 -1.39 6.80
CA LEU A 332 24.39 -2.04 5.93
C LEU A 332 25.31 -2.98 6.73
N ALA A 333 25.79 -4.03 6.06
CA ALA A 333 26.74 -4.96 6.63
C ALA A 333 28.00 -4.23 7.14
N GLY A 334 28.53 -4.67 8.28
CA GLY A 334 29.69 -4.07 8.94
C GLY A 334 29.40 -2.78 9.72
N THR A 335 28.16 -2.28 9.72
CA THR A 335 27.75 -1.18 10.62
C THR A 335 27.90 -1.61 12.07
N LEU A 336 28.26 -0.70 12.97
CA LEU A 336 28.36 -1.01 14.39
C LEU A 336 26.97 -1.37 14.95
N LYS A 337 26.89 -2.45 15.72
CA LYS A 337 25.69 -2.80 16.46
C LYS A 337 25.57 -1.87 17.67
N THR A 338 24.52 -1.06 17.70
CA THR A 338 24.30 -0.07 18.77
C THR A 338 23.28 -0.52 19.81
N GLU A 339 22.55 -1.61 19.55
CA GLU A 339 21.46 -2.11 20.39
C GLU A 339 21.53 -3.63 20.53
N GLU A 340 21.16 -4.16 21.70
CA GLU A 340 21.19 -5.60 22.01
C GLU A 340 20.29 -6.43 21.08
N ASN A 341 19.16 -5.86 20.65
CA ASN A 341 18.19 -6.46 19.70
C ASN A 341 18.02 -5.61 18.43
N GLN A 342 19.14 -5.15 17.86
CA GLN A 342 19.13 -4.29 16.67
C GLN A 342 18.24 -4.85 15.55
N ILE A 343 17.41 -3.97 14.97
CA ILE A 343 16.52 -4.35 13.86
C ILE A 343 17.32 -4.38 12.56
N ILE A 344 17.26 -5.49 11.83
CA ILE A 344 17.77 -5.59 10.46
C ILE A 344 16.57 -5.78 9.52
N ARG A 345 16.35 -4.80 8.64
CA ARG A 345 15.32 -4.84 7.61
C ARG A 345 15.89 -5.49 6.36
N LEU A 346 15.27 -6.55 5.88
CA LEU A 346 15.67 -7.26 4.66
C LEU A 346 14.61 -7.06 3.58
N VAL A 347 15.04 -6.81 2.35
CA VAL A 347 14.19 -6.93 1.16
C VAL A 347 14.56 -8.23 0.47
N VAL A 348 13.61 -9.13 0.25
CA VAL A 348 13.83 -10.45 -0.37
C VAL A 348 13.13 -10.53 -1.72
N SER A 349 13.76 -11.18 -2.69
CA SER A 349 13.20 -11.32 -4.03
C SER A 349 12.01 -12.27 -4.06
N LYS A 350 10.93 -11.80 -4.71
CA LYS A 350 9.77 -12.61 -5.13
C LYS A 350 9.96 -13.32 -6.48
N GLY A 351 11.06 -13.04 -7.17
CA GLY A 351 11.22 -13.37 -8.59
C GLY A 351 10.56 -12.32 -9.51
N PRO A 352 10.55 -12.57 -10.84
CA PRO A 352 10.00 -11.64 -11.82
C PRO A 352 8.48 -11.47 -11.70
N ASN A 353 7.97 -10.29 -12.05
CA ASN A 353 6.53 -10.03 -12.10
C ASN A 353 5.93 -10.56 -13.42
N LEU A 354 5.66 -11.86 -13.46
CA LEU A 354 5.16 -12.52 -14.66
C LEU A 354 3.66 -12.25 -14.85
N VAL A 355 3.31 -11.65 -15.98
CA VAL A 355 1.93 -11.41 -16.42
C VAL A 355 1.70 -12.16 -17.74
N GLU A 356 0.48 -12.65 -17.92
CA GLU A 356 0.07 -13.36 -19.15
C GLU A 356 -0.58 -12.40 -20.14
N MET A 357 -0.15 -12.46 -21.40
CA MET A 357 -0.68 -11.62 -22.48
C MET A 357 -2.16 -11.93 -22.74
N PRO A 358 -3.09 -10.98 -22.59
CA PRO A 358 -4.49 -11.21 -22.93
C PRO A 358 -4.69 -11.36 -24.43
N ASP A 359 -5.72 -12.11 -24.84
CA ASP A 359 -6.19 -12.12 -26.22
C ASP A 359 -7.00 -10.84 -26.49
N ILE A 360 -6.40 -9.92 -27.23
CA ILE A 360 -6.98 -8.62 -27.58
C ILE A 360 -7.08 -8.41 -29.09
N LEU A 361 -6.84 -9.46 -29.91
CA LEU A 361 -6.96 -9.35 -31.35
C LEU A 361 -8.41 -9.05 -31.74
N GLY A 362 -8.60 -8.09 -32.65
CA GLY A 362 -9.92 -7.61 -33.08
C GLY A 362 -10.66 -6.74 -32.06
N PHE A 363 -10.09 -6.48 -30.87
CA PHE A 363 -10.71 -5.55 -29.93
C PHE A 363 -10.58 -4.12 -30.43
N THR A 364 -11.55 -3.27 -30.11
CA THR A 364 -11.39 -1.83 -30.28
C THR A 364 -10.20 -1.34 -29.44
N GLN A 365 -9.54 -0.28 -29.90
CA GLN A 365 -8.43 0.34 -29.17
C GLN A 365 -8.78 0.58 -27.68
N ALA A 366 -9.99 1.08 -27.40
CA ALA A 366 -10.46 1.35 -26.04
C ALA A 366 -10.57 0.08 -25.18
N ASN A 367 -11.07 -1.04 -25.75
CA ASN A 367 -11.17 -2.31 -25.02
C ASN A 367 -9.79 -2.95 -24.80
N ALA A 368 -8.89 -2.81 -25.77
CA ALA A 368 -7.51 -3.29 -25.65
C ALA A 368 -6.74 -2.54 -24.55
N ILE A 369 -6.86 -1.21 -24.50
CA ILE A 369 -6.31 -0.37 -23.42
C ILE A 369 -6.79 -0.87 -22.07
N LYS A 370 -8.10 -1.06 -21.91
CA LYS A 370 -8.69 -1.54 -20.67
C LYS A 370 -8.11 -2.88 -20.22
N GLN A 371 -8.00 -3.86 -21.12
CA GLN A 371 -7.49 -5.21 -20.79
C GLN A 371 -6.00 -5.20 -20.42
N LEU A 372 -5.20 -4.35 -21.07
CA LEU A 372 -3.76 -4.22 -20.80
C LEU A 372 -3.51 -3.46 -19.48
N ASP A 373 -4.25 -2.37 -19.24
CA ASP A 373 -4.20 -1.59 -18.01
C ASP A 373 -4.64 -2.43 -16.79
N GLU A 374 -5.72 -3.24 -16.93
CA GLU A 374 -6.19 -4.16 -15.88
C GLU A 374 -5.12 -5.18 -15.44
N ARG A 375 -4.19 -5.53 -16.33
CA ARG A 375 -3.10 -6.47 -16.08
C ARG A 375 -1.76 -5.79 -15.77
N GLY A 376 -1.71 -4.46 -15.75
CA GLY A 376 -0.50 -3.70 -15.52
C GLY A 376 0.57 -3.90 -16.60
N ILE A 377 0.16 -4.23 -17.83
CA ILE A 377 1.06 -4.43 -18.96
C ILE A 377 1.40 -3.06 -19.54
N GLN A 378 2.69 -2.75 -19.70
CA GLN A 378 3.10 -1.56 -20.43
C GLN A 378 2.97 -1.81 -21.93
N TYR A 379 2.47 -0.83 -22.68
CA TYR A 379 2.29 -0.96 -24.12
C TYR A 379 2.53 0.34 -24.88
N ARG A 380 2.75 0.18 -26.19
CA ARG A 380 2.78 1.26 -27.18
C ARG A 380 1.82 0.90 -28.30
N MET A 381 0.98 1.84 -28.72
CA MET A 381 0.05 1.64 -29.83
C MET A 381 0.54 2.38 -31.08
N GLN A 382 0.46 1.72 -32.24
CA GLN A 382 0.78 2.31 -33.54
C GLN A 382 -0.27 1.91 -34.57
N VAL A 383 -0.73 2.86 -35.38
CA VAL A 383 -1.63 2.58 -36.49
C VAL A 383 -0.83 2.02 -37.67
N VAL A 384 -1.33 0.95 -38.30
CA VAL A 384 -0.73 0.28 -39.46
C VAL A 384 -1.74 0.20 -40.62
N GLU A 385 -1.22 0.02 -41.83
CA GLU A 385 -2.05 -0.18 -43.03
C GLU A 385 -3.00 -1.36 -42.84
N ASN A 386 -4.25 -1.16 -43.22
CA ASN A 386 -5.32 -2.12 -43.03
C ASN A 386 -5.59 -2.85 -44.35
N ASP A 387 -5.32 -4.15 -44.39
CA ASP A 387 -5.58 -5.04 -45.53
C ASP A 387 -7.05 -5.46 -45.66
N GLY A 388 -7.92 -4.95 -44.76
CA GLY A 388 -9.34 -5.24 -44.71
C GLY A 388 -9.72 -6.41 -43.80
N THR A 389 -8.74 -7.06 -43.13
CA THR A 389 -9.00 -8.17 -42.21
C THR A 389 -9.67 -7.72 -40.90
N PHE A 390 -9.38 -6.50 -40.45
CA PHE A 390 -9.94 -5.93 -39.22
C PHE A 390 -10.65 -4.60 -39.49
N ALA A 391 -11.69 -4.30 -38.72
CA ALA A 391 -12.32 -2.99 -38.77
C ALA A 391 -11.33 -1.91 -38.31
N GLU A 392 -11.45 -0.71 -38.89
CA GLU A 392 -10.66 0.46 -38.48
C GLU A 392 -10.75 0.67 -36.97
N GLY A 393 -9.62 1.01 -36.34
CA GLY A 393 -9.55 1.27 -34.91
C GLY A 393 -9.54 0.00 -34.05
N CYS A 394 -9.51 -1.20 -34.65
CA CYS A 394 -9.35 -2.47 -33.95
C CYS A 394 -7.88 -2.93 -33.94
N VAL A 395 -7.52 -3.73 -32.94
CA VAL A 395 -6.19 -4.35 -32.84
C VAL A 395 -6.02 -5.38 -33.93
N ALA A 396 -5.10 -5.13 -34.86
CA ALA A 396 -4.75 -6.04 -35.93
C ALA A 396 -3.68 -7.05 -35.52
N LYS A 397 -2.74 -6.63 -34.67
CA LYS A 397 -1.59 -7.45 -34.28
C LYS A 397 -0.98 -6.98 -32.96
N THR A 398 -0.32 -7.91 -32.27
CA THR A 398 0.57 -7.64 -31.13
C THR A 398 1.92 -8.30 -31.36
N ASP A 399 2.99 -7.77 -30.77
CA ASP A 399 4.32 -8.40 -30.80
C ASP A 399 4.46 -9.57 -29.81
N VAL A 400 3.75 -9.48 -28.67
CA VAL A 400 3.59 -10.58 -27.72
C VAL A 400 2.30 -11.34 -28.02
N VAL A 401 2.42 -12.65 -28.20
CA VAL A 401 1.29 -13.54 -28.51
C VAL A 401 0.43 -13.78 -27.27
N ALA A 402 -0.89 -13.81 -27.43
CA ALA A 402 -1.83 -14.15 -26.36
C ALA A 402 -1.44 -15.46 -25.64
N GLY A 403 -1.57 -15.49 -24.31
CA GLY A 403 -1.15 -16.61 -23.46
C GLY A 403 0.35 -16.65 -23.12
N THR A 404 1.17 -15.80 -23.74
CA THR A 404 2.60 -15.72 -23.39
C THR A 404 2.78 -15.07 -22.03
N LYS A 405 3.61 -15.67 -21.15
CA LYS A 405 3.98 -15.08 -19.86
C LYS A 405 5.29 -14.30 -19.99
N PHE A 406 5.30 -13.05 -19.53
CA PHE A 406 6.47 -12.17 -19.59
C PHE A 406 6.55 -11.24 -18.38
N ASP A 407 7.72 -10.65 -18.11
CA ASP A 407 7.91 -9.70 -17.01
C ASP A 407 7.32 -8.34 -17.40
N ALA A 408 6.20 -7.98 -16.78
CA ALA A 408 5.49 -6.72 -17.05
C ALA A 408 6.29 -5.48 -16.65
N GLY A 409 7.30 -5.62 -15.77
CA GLY A 409 8.18 -4.52 -15.38
C GLY A 409 9.30 -4.21 -16.39
N LYS A 410 9.60 -5.14 -17.31
CA LYS A 410 10.69 -5.00 -18.29
C LYS A 410 10.22 -5.01 -19.75
N THR A 411 8.97 -5.38 -20.01
CA THR A 411 8.45 -5.58 -21.38
C THR A 411 7.42 -4.52 -21.71
N ILE A 412 7.60 -3.84 -22.85
CA ILE A 412 6.60 -2.94 -23.46
C ILE A 412 6.01 -3.67 -24.66
N VAL A 413 4.72 -3.98 -24.61
CA VAL A 413 3.99 -4.66 -25.69
C VAL A 413 3.65 -3.68 -26.80
N ASN A 414 4.04 -3.97 -28.03
CA ASN A 414 3.66 -3.19 -29.20
C ASN A 414 2.33 -3.71 -29.76
N VAL A 415 1.33 -2.83 -29.79
CA VAL A 415 -0.03 -3.10 -30.27
C VAL A 415 -0.23 -2.33 -31.57
N PHE A 416 -0.57 -3.04 -32.64
CA PHE A 416 -0.78 -2.47 -33.97
C PHE A 416 -2.27 -2.36 -34.24
N ILE A 417 -2.74 -1.13 -34.50
CA ILE A 417 -4.15 -0.79 -34.74
C ILE A 417 -4.38 -0.68 -36.24
N ALA A 418 -5.44 -1.31 -36.74
CA ALA A 418 -5.84 -1.20 -38.14
C ALA A 418 -6.25 0.25 -38.47
N GLY A 419 -5.58 0.85 -39.46
CA GLY A 419 -5.92 2.17 -39.99
C GLY A 419 -7.16 2.15 -40.90
N GLU A 420 -7.46 3.32 -41.46
CA GLU A 420 -8.50 3.47 -42.48
C GLU A 420 -8.16 2.61 -43.70
N ARG A 421 -9.17 1.98 -44.29
CA ARG A 421 -9.00 1.09 -45.44
C ARG A 421 -8.73 1.95 -46.68
N ASP A 422 -7.62 1.69 -47.36
CA ASP A 422 -7.32 2.35 -48.64
C ASP A 422 -8.09 1.64 -49.77
N ASP A 423 -9.29 2.13 -50.06
CA ASP A 423 -10.17 1.59 -51.12
C ASP A 423 -9.73 1.96 -52.54
N THR A 424 -8.61 2.68 -52.72
CA THR A 424 -8.11 3.05 -54.07
C THR A 424 -7.66 1.86 -54.92
N LEU A 425 -7.51 0.66 -54.33
CA LEU A 425 -7.13 -0.56 -55.05
C LEU A 425 -8.31 -1.39 -55.60
N VAL A 426 -9.55 -1.17 -55.14
CA VAL A 426 -10.72 -1.96 -55.61
C VAL A 426 -11.42 -1.28 -56.81
N ALA A 427 -11.22 0.02 -57.01
CA ALA A 427 -11.83 0.77 -58.12
C ALA A 427 -11.21 0.50 -59.51
N SER A 428 -10.09 -0.22 -59.58
CA SER A 428 -9.41 -0.56 -60.84
C SER A 428 -9.92 -1.85 -61.51
N THR A 429 -10.77 -2.64 -60.84
CA THR A 429 -11.33 -3.89 -61.40
C THR A 429 -12.84 -3.84 -61.65
N ALA A 430 -13.56 -2.87 -61.06
CA ALA A 430 -14.99 -2.67 -61.33
C ALA A 430 -15.28 -1.73 -62.50
N SER A 431 -14.27 -1.02 -63.01
CA SER A 431 -14.40 -0.07 -64.14
C SER A 431 -14.09 -0.69 -65.52
N SER A 432 -13.82 -2.00 -65.59
CA SER A 432 -13.50 -2.71 -66.84
C SER A 432 -14.62 -3.62 -67.38
N GLU A 433 -15.80 -3.68 -66.74
CA GLU A 433 -16.89 -4.59 -67.17
C GLU A 433 -18.18 -3.90 -67.65
N GLU A 434 -18.24 -2.57 -67.75
CA GLU A 434 -19.45 -1.85 -68.23
C GLU A 434 -19.28 -1.00 -69.52
N GLU A 435 -18.17 -1.12 -70.25
CA GLU A 435 -18.02 -0.51 -71.59
C GLU A 435 -17.53 -1.52 -72.63
N THR A 436 -18.44 -2.38 -73.11
CA THR A 436 -18.49 -2.99 -74.47
C THR A 436 -19.74 -3.86 -74.49
N ASP A 437 -20.86 -3.45 -75.07
CA ASP A 437 -21.14 -3.73 -76.47
C ASP A 437 -22.47 -3.04 -76.85
N SER A 438 -22.39 -1.87 -77.48
CA SER A 438 -23.51 -1.35 -78.26
C SER A 438 -22.98 -0.59 -79.48
N GLY A 439 -23.06 -1.26 -80.63
CA GLY A 439 -23.14 -0.61 -81.93
C GLY A 439 -21.96 -0.89 -82.85
N ASP A 440 -22.09 -1.92 -83.69
CA ASP A 440 -21.91 -1.66 -85.12
C ASP A 440 -22.86 -2.53 -85.96
N SER A 441 -23.60 -1.87 -86.85
CA SER A 441 -24.57 -2.47 -87.75
C SER A 441 -24.18 -2.17 -89.19
N GLN A 442 -24.02 -3.24 -89.96
CA GLN A 442 -24.15 -3.34 -91.43
C GLN A 442 -23.12 -2.60 -92.31
N ALA A 443 -22.34 -3.37 -93.09
CA ALA A 443 -22.66 -3.71 -94.49
C ALA A 443 -21.38 -4.12 -95.27
N GLU A 444 -21.28 -5.40 -95.67
CA GLU A 444 -21.19 -5.93 -97.05
C GLU A 444 -20.93 -7.44 -97.06
#